data_AF-A0A410PX15-F1
#
_entry.id   AF-A0A410PX15-F1
#
_cell.length_a   1.000
_cell.length_b   1.000
_cell.length_c   1.000
_cell.angle_alpha   90.00
_cell.angle_beta   90.00
_cell.angle_gamma   90.00
#
_symmetry.space_group_name_H-M   'P 1'
#
loop_
_entity.id
_entity.type
_entity.pdbx_description
1 polymer ?
#
loop_
_entity_poly.entity_id
_entity_poly.type
_entity_poly.pdbx_seq_one_letter_code
_entity_poly.pdbx_strand_id
1 'polypeptide(L)'
;MRKIKLIPDAPFYTNCDISIVDVTDDPEKKRCKIKVEYAESDVEQMKKRGCSSKEEVLEGYKDLIYDVVKFYIADDWECVGGYGSVLEIIGEKIKQYF
;
A
#
# COMPACT_ATOMS: atom_id res chain seq x y z
N MET A 1 4.12 5.33 19.15
CA MET A 1 3.61 5.55 17.79
C MET A 1 4.70 6.07 16.86
N ARG A 2 5.06 5.29 15.85
CA ARG A 2 6.00 5.65 14.78
C ARG A 2 5.30 6.42 13.68
N LYS A 3 5.97 7.42 13.11
CA LYS A 3 5.49 8.16 11.94
C LYS A 3 6.15 7.60 10.69
N ILE A 4 5.37 6.99 9.80
CA ILE A 4 5.89 6.36 8.60
C ILE A 4 5.39 7.10 7.36
N LYS A 5 6.32 7.40 6.45
CA LYS A 5 6.04 7.91 5.12
C LYS A 5 6.21 6.78 4.10
N LEU A 6 5.21 6.61 3.24
CA LEU A 6 5.23 5.68 2.12
C LEU A 6 5.73 6.42 0.88
N ILE A 7 6.71 5.86 0.18
CA ILE A 7 7.23 6.45 -1.05
C ILE A 7 7.18 5.37 -2.14
N PRO A 8 6.20 5.43 -3.06
CA PRO A 8 6.15 4.49 -4.17
C PRO A 8 7.33 4.73 -5.11
N ASP A 9 7.96 3.65 -5.56
CA ASP A 9 8.89 3.66 -6.67
C ASP A 9 8.14 3.66 -8.02
N ALA A 10 8.89 3.67 -9.13
CA ALA A 10 8.30 3.56 -10.46
C ALA A 10 7.42 2.30 -10.55
N PRO A 11 6.15 2.44 -10.99
CA PRO A 11 5.22 1.32 -10.99
C PRO A 11 5.54 0.31 -12.09
N PHE A 12 5.42 -0.97 -11.79
CA PHE A 12 5.40 -2.05 -12.78
C PHE A 12 3.95 -2.33 -13.22
N TYR A 13 3.80 -3.19 -14.23
CA TYR A 13 2.49 -3.54 -14.78
C TYR A 13 1.58 -4.19 -13.72
N THR A 14 2.11 -5.07 -12.88
CA THR A 14 1.36 -5.84 -11.88
C THR A 14 1.73 -5.56 -10.43
N ASN A 15 2.72 -4.70 -10.16
CA ASN A 15 3.17 -4.43 -8.80
C ASN A 15 3.85 -3.07 -8.68
N CYS A 16 3.89 -2.53 -7.46
CA CYS A 16 4.75 -1.40 -7.13
C CYS A 16 5.54 -1.69 -5.86
N ASP A 17 6.80 -1.23 -5.84
CA ASP A 17 7.60 -1.24 -4.64
C ASP A 17 7.36 0.06 -3.87
N ILE A 18 7.23 -0.03 -2.54
CA ILE A 18 6.97 1.09 -1.66
C ILE A 18 8.11 1.15 -0.64
N SER A 19 8.89 2.21 -0.66
CA SER A 19 9.88 2.50 0.37
C SER A 19 9.17 2.94 1.66
N ILE A 20 9.50 2.26 2.76
CA ILE A 20 9.00 2.55 4.10
C ILE A 20 10.04 3.40 4.82
N VAL A 21 9.70 4.67 5.07
CA VAL A 21 10.59 5.65 5.70
C VAL A 21 10.03 6.05 7.06
N ASP A 22 10.77 5.76 8.12
CA ASP A 22 10.45 6.20 9.48
C ASP A 22 10.96 7.62 9.68
N VAL A 23 10.02 8.54 9.89
CA VAL A 23 10.25 9.98 10.06
C VAL A 23 9.96 10.43 11.50
N THR A 24 9.95 9.49 12.44
CA THR A 24 9.73 9.79 13.87
C THR A 24 10.85 10.68 14.44
N ASP A 25 12.09 10.43 14.02
CA ASP A 25 13.30 11.07 14.53
C ASP A 25 14.13 11.64 13.35
N ASP A 26 15.04 12.57 13.64
CA ASP A 26 16.05 13.06 12.70
C ASP A 26 17.42 12.38 12.98
N PRO A 27 18.12 11.83 11.96
CA PRO A 27 17.73 11.73 10.56
C PRO A 27 16.63 10.69 10.31
N GLU A 28 15.83 10.94 9.27
CA GLU A 28 14.84 9.98 8.77
C GLU A 28 15.53 8.64 8.44
N LYS A 29 14.87 7.53 8.77
CA LYS A 29 15.41 6.17 8.61
C LYS A 29 14.63 5.40 7.57
N LYS A 30 15.26 5.12 6.42
CA LYS A 30 14.73 4.14 5.47
C LYS A 30 14.79 2.74 6.10
N ARG A 31 13.63 2.10 6.29
CA ARG A 31 13.53 0.79 6.94
C ARG A 31 13.73 -0.33 5.92
N CYS A 32 12.80 -0.44 4.97
CA CYS A 32 12.84 -1.44 3.91
C CYS A 32 11.99 -0.99 2.72
N LYS A 33 11.83 -1.87 1.73
CA LYS A 33 10.81 -1.76 0.70
C LYS A 33 9.83 -2.92 0.86
N ILE A 34 8.55 -2.65 0.69
CA ILE A 34 7.52 -3.67 0.52
C ILE A 34 7.09 -3.68 -0.95
N LYS A 35 6.76 -4.86 -1.47
CA LYS A 35 6.17 -5.02 -2.80
C LYS A 35 4.67 -5.24 -2.63
N VAL A 36 3.85 -4.46 -3.34
CA VAL A 36 2.41 -4.65 -3.42
C VAL A 36 2.06 -5.11 -4.82
N GLU A 37 1.46 -6.28 -4.94
CA GLU A 37 0.97 -6.85 -6.19
C GLU A 37 -0.51 -6.50 -6.39
N TYR A 38 -0.92 -6.27 -7.64
CA TYR A 38 -2.27 -5.86 -7.99
C TYR A 38 -2.74 -6.46 -9.33
N ALA A 39 -2.53 -7.77 -9.49
CA ALA A 39 -2.99 -8.48 -10.67
C ALA A 39 -4.52 -8.67 -10.64
N GLU A 40 -5.10 -9.07 -11.79
CA GLU A 40 -6.51 -9.43 -11.91
C GLU A 40 -6.96 -10.43 -10.85
N SER A 41 -6.13 -11.45 -10.59
CA SER A 41 -6.40 -12.48 -9.58
C SER A 41 -6.50 -11.93 -8.16
N ASP A 42 -5.81 -10.84 -7.83
CA ASP A 42 -5.89 -10.19 -6.53
C ASP A 42 -7.22 -9.45 -6.38
N VAL A 43 -7.62 -8.72 -7.43
CA VAL A 43 -8.90 -8.02 -7.49
C VAL A 43 -10.07 -9.01 -7.43
N GLU A 44 -10.01 -10.11 -8.16
CA GLU A 44 -11.02 -11.18 -8.11
C GLU A 44 -11.15 -11.79 -6.71
N GLN A 45 -10.02 -12.00 -6.01
CA GLN A 45 -10.05 -12.53 -4.65
C GLN A 45 -10.72 -11.54 -3.68
N MET A 46 -10.46 -10.24 -3.81
CA MET A 46 -11.13 -9.22 -3.01
C MET A 46 -12.63 -9.15 -3.33
N LYS A 47 -13.01 -9.25 -4.61
CA LYS A 47 -14.42 -9.33 -5.01
C LYS A 47 -15.13 -10.55 -4.42
N LYS A 48 -14.49 -11.72 -4.41
CA LYS A 48 -15.02 -12.94 -3.77
C LYS A 48 -15.19 -12.79 -2.25
N ARG A 49 -14.45 -11.88 -1.61
CA ARG A 49 -14.58 -11.54 -0.18
C ARG A 49 -15.64 -10.46 0.09
N GLY A 50 -16.30 -9.95 -0.94
CA GLY A 50 -17.40 -8.99 -0.80
C GLY A 50 -17.10 -7.57 -1.26
N CYS A 51 -15.89 -7.27 -1.77
CA CYS A 51 -15.61 -5.96 -2.37
C CYS A 51 -16.35 -5.80 -3.69
N SER A 52 -17.31 -4.89 -3.74
CA SER A 52 -18.21 -4.62 -4.85
C SER A 52 -17.80 -3.42 -5.72
N SER A 53 -16.92 -2.57 -5.20
CA SER A 53 -16.45 -1.35 -5.90
C SER A 53 -14.93 -1.26 -5.96
N LYS A 54 -14.42 -0.41 -6.87
CA LYS A 54 -12.99 -0.10 -6.97
C LYS A 54 -12.48 0.52 -5.67
N GLU A 55 -13.28 1.38 -5.07
CA GLU A 55 -12.99 2.08 -3.82
C GLU A 55 -12.84 1.09 -2.65
N GLU A 56 -13.70 0.08 -2.56
CA GLU A 56 -13.59 -0.99 -1.55
C GLU A 56 -12.33 -1.85 -1.74
N VAL A 57 -11.93 -2.11 -2.99
CA VAL A 57 -10.68 -2.82 -3.28
C VAL A 57 -9.45 -1.97 -2.92
N LEU A 58 -9.49 -0.66 -3.19
CA LEU A 58 -8.42 0.25 -2.78
C LEU A 58 -8.29 0.35 -1.25
N GLU A 59 -9.40 0.35 -0.51
CA GLU A 59 -9.35 0.28 0.96
C GLU A 59 -8.74 -1.05 1.43
N GLY A 60 -9.05 -2.17 0.75
CA GLY A 60 -8.41 -3.46 1.02
C GLY A 60 -6.88 -3.45 0.81
N TYR A 61 -6.38 -2.75 -0.20
CA TYR A 61 -4.92 -2.54 -0.37
C TYR A 61 -4.32 -1.66 0.72
N LYS A 62 -5.04 -0.62 1.13
CA LYS A 62 -4.61 0.25 2.22
C LYS A 62 -4.50 -0.51 3.54
N ASP A 63 -5.48 -1.36 3.86
CA ASP A 63 -5.46 -2.24 5.02
C ASP A 63 -4.32 -3.26 4.95
N LEU A 64 -4.11 -3.89 3.79
CA LEU A 64 -3.00 -4.82 3.57
C LEU A 64 -1.64 -4.16 3.83
N ILE A 65 -1.42 -2.96 3.27
CA ILE A 65 -0.19 -2.19 3.51
C ILE A 65 -0.09 -1.83 4.99
N TYR A 66 -1.20 -1.43 5.62
CA TYR A 66 -1.22 -1.08 7.03
C TYR A 66 -0.72 -2.24 7.91
N ASP A 67 -1.31 -3.41 7.71
CA ASP A 67 -1.02 -4.63 8.47
C ASP A 67 0.38 -5.16 8.24
N VAL A 68 0.88 -5.12 6.98
CA VAL A 68 2.24 -5.56 6.66
C VAL A 68 3.27 -4.69 7.38
N VAL A 69 3.12 -3.35 7.33
CA VAL A 69 4.04 -2.45 8.03
C VAL A 69 3.89 -2.62 9.54
N LYS A 70 2.66 -2.78 10.04
CA LYS A 70 2.41 -3.00 11.47
C LYS A 70 3.14 -4.24 11.98
N PHE A 71 2.92 -5.37 11.32
CA PHE A 71 3.41 -6.66 11.78
C PHE A 71 4.92 -6.83 11.61
N TYR A 72 5.49 -6.37 10.49
CA TYR A 72 6.89 -6.64 10.15
C TYR A 72 7.86 -5.49 10.42
N ILE A 73 7.38 -4.25 10.61
CA ILE A 73 8.25 -3.06 10.62
C ILE A 73 8.05 -2.21 11.88
N ALA A 74 6.81 -1.87 12.22
CA ALA A 74 6.49 -0.96 13.32
C ALA A 74 5.12 -1.28 13.94
N ASP A 75 5.11 -1.97 15.08
CA ASP A 75 3.90 -2.44 15.78
C ASP A 75 2.85 -1.33 16.04
N ASP A 76 3.29 -0.18 16.54
CA ASP A 76 2.44 1.00 16.73
C ASP A 76 2.90 2.13 15.80
N TRP A 77 2.11 2.41 14.76
CA TRP A 77 2.46 3.38 13.72
C TRP A 77 1.27 4.10 13.10
N GLU A 78 1.53 5.31 12.61
CA GLU A 78 0.64 6.11 11.78
C GLU A 78 1.31 6.47 10.45
N CYS A 79 0.52 6.45 9.37
CA CYS A 79 0.98 6.90 8.07
C CYS A 79 0.85 8.41 7.99
N VAL A 80 1.98 9.11 7.83
CA VAL A 80 2.01 10.57 7.70
C VAL A 80 2.01 11.05 6.24
N GLY A 81 2.02 10.12 5.28
CA GLY A 81 1.90 10.46 3.86
C GLY A 81 2.22 9.29 2.93
N GLY A 82 1.79 9.44 1.67
CA GLY A 82 2.11 8.51 0.57
C GLY A 82 1.00 7.54 0.17
N TYR A 83 -0.01 7.32 1.02
CA TYR A 83 -1.15 6.47 0.64
C TYR A 83 -1.83 6.94 -0.64
N GLY A 84 -2.08 8.24 -0.80
CA GLY A 84 -2.73 8.78 -2.00
C GLY A 84 -1.99 8.38 -3.28
N SER A 85 -0.67 8.58 -3.33
CA SER A 85 0.16 8.21 -4.50
C SER A 85 0.20 6.70 -4.74
N VAL A 86 0.27 5.90 -3.68
CA VAL A 86 0.24 4.42 -3.81
C VAL A 86 -1.11 3.96 -4.35
N LEU A 87 -2.22 4.44 -3.79
CA LEU A 87 -3.56 4.03 -4.18
C LEU A 87 -3.95 4.56 -5.56
N GLU A 88 -3.43 5.71 -5.98
CA GLU A 88 -3.57 6.22 -7.34
C GLU A 88 -2.90 5.27 -8.35
N ILE A 89 -1.66 4.85 -8.08
CA ILE A 89 -0.94 3.88 -8.92
C ILE A 89 -1.74 2.58 -9.06
N ILE A 90 -2.18 2.02 -7.93
CA ILE A 90 -2.95 0.76 -7.90
C ILE A 90 -4.28 0.96 -8.64
N GLY A 91 -5.00 2.04 -8.33
CA GLY A 91 -6.30 2.38 -8.89
C GLY A 91 -6.29 2.50 -10.41
N GLU A 92 -5.27 3.16 -10.96
CA GLU A 92 -5.08 3.29 -12.42
C GLU A 92 -4.85 1.94 -13.12
N LYS A 93 -4.26 0.97 -12.43
CA LYS A 93 -3.98 -0.37 -12.97
C LYS A 93 -5.19 -1.30 -12.85
N ILE A 94 -5.92 -1.23 -11.75
CA ILE A 94 -7.06 -2.13 -11.49
C ILE A 94 -8.37 -1.64 -12.11
N LYS A 95 -8.45 -0.38 -12.57
CA LYS A 95 -9.71 0.20 -13.10
C LYS A 95 -10.32 -0.60 -14.25
N GLN A 96 -9.50 -1.31 -15.03
CA GLN A 96 -9.95 -2.15 -16.15
C GLN A 96 -10.74 -3.39 -15.71
N TYR A 97 -10.70 -3.72 -14.41
CA TYR A 97 -11.40 -4.88 -13.85
C TYR A 97 -12.76 -4.50 -13.23
N PHE A 98 -13.20 -3.24 -13.30
CA PHE A 98 -14.49 -2.75 -12.78
C PHE A 98 -15.29 -2.09 -13.89
#